data_AF-A0AA36A5B4-F1
#
_entry.id   AF-A0AA36A5B4-F1
#
_cell.length_a   1.000
_cell.length_b   1.000
_cell.length_c   1.000
_cell.angle_alpha   90.00
_cell.angle_beta   90.00
_cell.angle_gamma   90.00
#
_symmetry.space_group_name_H-M   'P 1'
#
loop_
_entity.id
_entity.type
_entity.pdbx_description
1 polymer ?
#
loop_
_entity_poly.entity_id
_entity_poly.type
_entity_poly.pdbx_seq_one_letter_code
_entity_poly.pdbx_strand_id
1 'polypeptide(L)'
;MVFHVYVYAFGDNVDQILWSRCQLFTLAEIQSATNNFDDTLVIGRGGFGKVYKSSTNNLSEGEIAIKRLDPTSTQGAHEFEAEVEVLSKLRHRSLVSLIGHCNEEKEMVLVYELMPNGTLADHLRKPDFSLSWLQLLKICIGAAKGLEL
;
A
#
# COMPACT_ATOMS: atom_id res chain seq x y z
N MET A 1 -13.52 -5.51 6.12
CA MET A 1 -12.84 -6.59 6.86
C MET A 1 -11.38 -6.58 6.45
N VAL A 2 -10.54 -6.02 7.32
CA VAL A 2 -9.23 -6.53 7.73
C VAL A 2 -8.31 -7.01 6.60
N PHE A 3 -7.28 -6.20 6.33
CA PHE A 3 -5.95 -6.60 5.83
C PHE A 3 -5.94 -7.66 4.72
N HIS A 4 -5.75 -7.20 3.48
CA HIS A 4 -5.10 -8.05 2.48
C HIS A 4 -3.65 -8.27 2.90
N VAL A 5 -3.47 -9.26 3.76
CA VAL A 5 -2.20 -9.79 4.25
C VAL A 5 -1.30 -10.14 3.06
N TYR A 6 -0.19 -9.41 2.86
CA TYR A 6 0.85 -9.77 1.90
C TYR A 6 2.26 -9.51 2.46
N VAL A 7 3.21 -10.33 2.00
CA VAL A 7 4.43 -10.69 2.72
C VAL A 7 5.67 -10.60 1.79
N TYR A 8 6.78 -10.19 2.40
CA TYR A 8 8.21 -10.19 2.01
C TYR A 8 8.74 -9.02 1.18
N ALA A 9 9.53 -8.18 1.87
CA ALA A 9 10.83 -7.74 1.39
C ALA A 9 11.92 -8.23 2.37
N PHE A 10 12.92 -8.93 1.83
CA PHE A 10 14.22 -9.17 2.46
C PHE A 10 15.16 -8.07 1.99
N GLY A 11 15.90 -7.45 2.91
CA GLY A 11 16.89 -6.42 2.63
C GLY A 11 17.24 -5.71 3.93
N ASP A 12 18.34 -6.11 4.55
CA ASP A 12 18.91 -5.43 5.70
C ASP A 12 19.38 -4.03 5.28
N ASN A 13 18.82 -2.96 5.87
CA ASN A 13 19.65 -1.88 6.39
C ASN A 13 18.91 -1.05 7.44
N VAL A 14 19.62 -0.79 8.53
CA VAL A 14 19.16 -0.13 9.73
C VAL A 14 19.41 1.37 9.57
N ASP A 15 18.53 2.06 8.85
CA ASP A 15 18.43 3.53 8.88
C ASP A 15 17.11 3.95 9.56
N GLN A 16 16.83 3.28 10.67
CA GLN A 16 15.91 3.74 11.69
C GLN A 16 16.45 5.07 12.24
N ILE A 17 15.79 6.20 11.96
CA ILE A 17 15.58 7.35 12.89
C ILE A 17 14.87 8.58 12.26
N LEU A 18 14.54 8.66 10.94
CA LEU A 18 13.90 9.88 10.38
C LEU A 18 12.49 9.80 9.77
N TRP A 19 11.87 8.63 9.52
CA TRP A 19 10.45 8.58 9.10
C TRP A 19 9.48 8.55 10.28
N SER A 20 9.40 9.66 11.02
CA SER A 20 8.61 9.75 12.25
C SER A 20 7.14 10.17 12.07
N ARG A 21 6.60 10.42 10.87
CA ARG A 21 5.15 10.71 10.70
C ARG A 21 4.62 10.25 9.35
N CYS A 22 3.41 9.66 9.37
CA CYS A 22 2.54 9.59 8.19
C CYS A 22 2.40 11.02 7.62
N GLN A 23 2.80 11.22 6.36
CA GLN A 23 2.89 12.55 5.74
C GLN A 23 1.54 12.98 5.15
N LEU A 24 1.31 14.30 5.13
CA LEU A 24 0.19 14.89 4.40
C LEU A 24 0.68 15.30 3.02
N PHE A 25 0.04 14.76 1.99
CA PHE A 25 0.29 15.13 0.60
C PHE A 25 -0.85 16.00 0.08
N THR A 26 -0.51 16.98 -0.74
CA THR A 26 -1.45 17.78 -1.50
C THR A 26 -1.98 16.99 -2.70
N LEU A 27 -3.18 17.33 -3.18
CA LEU A 27 -3.73 16.71 -4.39
C LEU A 27 -2.84 16.96 -5.61
N ALA A 28 -2.20 18.14 -5.70
CA ALA A 28 -1.27 18.47 -6.78
C ALA A 28 -0.06 17.52 -6.84
N GLU A 29 0.50 17.17 -5.68
CA GLU A 29 1.59 16.19 -5.57
C GLU A 29 1.14 14.80 -6.02
N ILE A 30 -0.05 14.36 -5.58
CA ILE A 30 -0.63 13.08 -5.99
C ILE A 30 -0.91 13.04 -7.50
N GLN A 31 -1.46 14.12 -8.05
CA GLN A 31 -1.73 14.23 -9.49
C GLN A 31 -0.44 14.21 -10.30
N SER A 32 0.61 14.93 -9.85
CA SER A 32 1.93 14.88 -10.48
C SER A 32 2.50 13.47 -10.48
N ALA A 33 2.42 12.76 -9.34
CA ALA A 33 2.93 11.40 -9.18
C ALA A 33 2.13 10.34 -9.96
N THR A 34 0.88 10.61 -10.32
CA THR A 34 0.00 9.67 -11.03
C THR A 34 -0.31 10.09 -12.46
N ASN A 35 0.37 11.12 -12.99
CA ASN A 35 0.04 11.72 -14.28
C ASN A 35 -1.46 12.05 -14.43
N ASN A 36 -2.03 12.72 -13.43
CA ASN A 36 -3.47 12.99 -13.29
C ASN A 36 -4.33 11.73 -13.24
N PHE A 37 -3.94 10.75 -12.43
CA PHE A 37 -4.63 9.47 -12.28
C PHE A 37 -4.77 8.68 -13.60
N ASP A 38 -3.71 8.69 -14.41
CA ASP A 38 -3.64 7.99 -15.68
C ASP A 38 -3.89 6.49 -15.51
N ASP A 39 -4.85 5.96 -16.27
CA ASP A 39 -5.26 4.55 -16.19
C ASP A 39 -4.14 3.58 -16.64
N THR A 40 -3.12 4.06 -17.37
CA THR A 40 -1.94 3.27 -17.75
C THR A 40 -1.03 2.94 -16.56
N LEU A 41 -1.10 3.72 -15.48
CA LEU A 41 -0.33 3.49 -14.25
C LEU A 41 -1.07 2.59 -13.24
N VAL A 42 -2.28 2.13 -13.57
CA VAL A 42 -3.07 1.30 -12.67
C VAL A 42 -2.48 -0.10 -12.55
N ILE A 43 -2.10 -0.46 -11.32
CA ILE A 43 -1.56 -1.78 -10.97
C ILE A 43 -2.55 -2.64 -10.18
N GLY A 44 -3.67 -2.06 -9.73
CA GLY A 44 -4.71 -2.79 -9.01
C GLY A 44 -6.08 -2.11 -9.10
N ARG A 45 -7.14 -2.92 -9.19
CA ARG A 45 -8.55 -2.47 -9.18
C ARG A 45 -9.35 -3.39 -8.26
N GLY A 46 -10.18 -2.81 -7.40
CA GLY A 46 -11.08 -3.58 -6.52
C GLY A 46 -12.21 -2.73 -5.94
N GLY A 47 -13.01 -3.32 -5.06
CA GLY A 47 -14.14 -2.62 -4.40
C GLY A 47 -13.74 -1.44 -3.50
N PHE A 48 -12.43 -1.25 -3.29
CA PHE A 48 -11.85 -0.22 -2.42
C PHE A 48 -11.13 0.89 -3.23
N GLY A 49 -11.35 0.94 -4.55
CA GLY A 49 -10.78 1.94 -5.45
C GLY A 49 -9.67 1.40 -6.37
N LYS A 50 -8.90 2.35 -6.91
CA LYS A 50 -7.80 2.08 -7.86
C LYS A 50 -6.45 2.28 -7.18
N VAL A 51 -5.49 1.42 -7.50
CA VAL A 51 -4.10 1.53 -7.06
C VAL A 51 -3.23 1.84 -8.25
N TYR A 52 -2.47 2.93 -8.15
CA TYR A 52 -1.55 3.44 -9.17
C TYR A 52 -0.11 3.21 -8.73
N LYS A 53 0.76 2.84 -9.67
CA LYS A 53 2.21 2.96 -9.48
C LYS A 53 2.60 4.42 -9.71
N SER A 54 3.43 4.98 -8.83
CA SER A 54 3.94 6.33 -9.05
C SER A 54 4.79 6.39 -10.33
N SER A 55 4.57 7.41 -11.16
CA SER A 55 5.37 7.70 -12.36
C SER A 55 6.69 8.41 -12.03
N THR A 56 6.80 9.00 -10.83
CA THR A 56 7.96 9.74 -10.37
C THR A 56 8.33 9.37 -8.92
N ASN A 57 9.61 9.41 -8.58
CA ASN A 57 10.09 9.18 -7.20
C ASN A 57 10.06 10.46 -6.35
N ASN A 58 9.15 11.39 -6.65
CA ASN A 58 9.14 12.71 -6.02
C ASN A 58 8.48 12.73 -4.64
N LEU A 59 7.70 11.70 -4.28
CA LEU A 59 6.97 11.64 -3.00
C LEU A 59 7.74 10.90 -1.89
N SER A 60 8.67 10.01 -2.23
CA SER A 60 9.56 9.33 -1.27
C SER A 60 10.75 8.68 -1.99
N GLU A 61 11.77 8.31 -1.22
CA GLU A 61 12.80 7.39 -1.70
C GLU A 61 12.18 5.99 -1.88
N GLY A 62 12.29 5.42 -3.08
CA GLY A 62 11.74 4.11 -3.41
C GLY A 62 10.48 4.13 -4.28
N GLU A 63 10.02 2.95 -4.68
CA GLU A 63 8.81 2.80 -5.47
C GLU A 63 7.56 2.93 -4.59
N ILE A 64 6.52 3.61 -5.10
CA ILE A 64 5.33 3.99 -4.33
C ILE A 64 4.06 3.47 -5.00
N ALA A 65 3.12 3.01 -4.18
CA ALA A 65 1.76 2.68 -4.58
C ALA A 65 0.78 3.74 -4.03
N ILE A 66 -0.08 4.25 -4.89
CA ILE A 66 -1.05 5.31 -4.58
C ILE A 66 -2.45 4.72 -4.73
N LYS A 67 -3.14 4.49 -3.61
CA LYS A 67 -4.51 3.97 -3.57
C LYS A 67 -5.49 5.14 -3.49
N ARG A 68 -6.19 5.41 -4.59
CA ARG A 68 -7.30 6.37 -4.65
C ARG A 68 -8.60 5.63 -4.35
N LEU A 69 -9.24 5.98 -3.23
CA LEU A 69 -10.53 5.41 -2.87
C LEU A 69 -11.64 6.01 -3.74
N ASP A 70 -12.71 5.27 -3.94
CA ASP A 70 -13.86 5.76 -4.70
C ASP A 70 -14.58 6.87 -3.91
N PRO A 71 -14.57 8.13 -4.38
CA PRO A 71 -15.18 9.25 -3.67
C PRO A 71 -16.71 9.19 -3.66
N THR A 72 -17.32 8.34 -4.50
CA THR A 72 -18.77 8.16 -4.56
C THR A 72 -19.28 7.11 -3.57
N SER A 73 -18.37 6.36 -2.95
CA SER A 73 -18.68 5.28 -2.03
C SER A 73 -18.59 5.74 -0.57
N THR A 74 -19.70 5.65 0.17
CA THR A 74 -19.70 5.86 1.63
C THR A 74 -18.79 4.88 2.37
N GLN A 75 -18.60 3.69 1.80
CA GLN A 75 -17.69 2.69 2.33
C GLN A 75 -16.22 3.14 2.20
N GLY A 76 -15.86 3.83 1.11
CA GLY A 76 -14.51 4.35 0.89
C GLY A 76 -14.10 5.36 1.96
N ALA A 77 -14.99 6.25 2.38
CA ALA A 77 -14.69 7.24 3.42
C ALA A 77 -14.35 6.59 4.77
N HIS A 78 -15.19 5.65 5.23
CA HIS A 78 -14.92 4.93 6.48
C HIS A 78 -13.63 4.10 6.42
N GLU A 79 -13.33 3.49 5.27
CA GLU A 79 -12.09 2.73 5.09
C GLU A 79 -10.86 3.62 5.08
N PHE A 80 -10.94 4.79 4.45
CA PHE A 80 -9.86 5.78 4.49
C PHE A 80 -9.54 6.19 5.93
N GLU A 81 -10.56 6.60 6.68
CA GLU A 81 -10.38 7.03 8.08
C GLU A 81 -9.81 5.91 8.94
N ALA A 82 -10.34 4.68 8.82
CA ALA A 82 -9.85 3.53 9.56
C ALA A 82 -8.40 3.17 9.19
N GLU A 83 -8.05 3.16 7.90
CA GLU A 83 -6.68 2.89 7.44
C GLU A 83 -5.71 3.97 7.94
N VAL A 84 -6.06 5.26 7.86
CA VAL A 84 -5.24 6.35 8.38
C VAL A 84 -5.08 6.22 9.89
N GLU A 85 -6.15 6.00 10.65
CA GLU A 85 -6.10 5.95 12.12
C GLU A 85 -5.17 4.83 12.62
N VAL A 86 -5.23 3.66 11.97
CA VAL A 86 -4.48 2.46 12.37
C VAL A 86 -3.06 2.48 11.80
N LEU A 87 -2.91 2.65 10.48
CA LEU A 87 -1.61 2.49 9.80
C LEU A 87 -0.70 3.70 9.92
N SER A 88 -1.22 4.87 10.33
CA SER A 88 -0.35 6.01 10.69
C SER A 88 0.43 5.77 11.99
N LYS A 89 -0.09 4.91 12.87
CA LYS A 89 0.48 4.61 14.20
C LYS A 89 1.23 3.28 14.25
N LEU A 90 0.97 2.39 13.30
CA LEU A 90 1.58 1.06 13.25
C LEU A 90 2.73 1.00 12.24
N ARG A 91 3.85 0.42 12.68
CA ARG A 91 4.99 0.02 11.85
C ARG A 91 5.40 -1.38 12.26
N HIS A 92 5.24 -2.32 11.36
CA HIS A 92 5.62 -3.71 11.60
C HIS A 92 6.15 -4.31 10.31
N ARG A 93 7.21 -5.13 10.41
CA ARG A 93 7.88 -5.74 9.24
C ARG A 93 6.99 -6.65 8.37
N SER A 94 5.82 -7.02 8.88
CA SER A 94 4.83 -7.86 8.19
C SER A 94 3.55 -7.09 7.86
N LEU A 95 3.60 -5.76 7.94
CA LEU A 95 2.59 -4.85 7.43
C LEU A 95 3.20 -3.94 6.37
N VAL A 96 2.39 -3.53 5.40
CA VAL A 96 2.77 -2.49 4.44
C VAL A 96 2.84 -1.15 5.17
N SER A 97 3.91 -0.39 4.94
CA SER A 97 4.09 0.92 5.54
C SER A 97 3.25 1.97 4.81
N LEU A 98 2.36 2.63 5.55
CA LEU A 98 1.68 3.84 5.08
C LEU A 98 2.67 5.02 5.14
N ILE A 99 3.06 5.54 3.99
CA ILE A 99 3.95 6.70 3.86
C ILE A 99 3.20 7.98 4.22
N GLY A 100 1.97 8.12 3.69
CA GLY A 100 1.16 9.33 3.87
C GLY A 100 -0.23 9.21 3.29
N HIS A 101 -0.97 10.30 3.35
CA HIS A 101 -2.32 10.39 2.79
C HIS A 101 -2.64 11.80 2.26
N CYS A 102 -3.65 11.88 1.40
CA CYS A 102 -4.26 13.10 0.91
C CYS A 102 -5.77 13.02 1.13
N ASN A 103 -6.37 14.12 1.60
CA ASN A 103 -7.81 14.29 1.74
C ASN A 103 -8.20 15.72 1.34
N GLU A 104 -8.19 15.99 0.04
CA GLU A 104 -8.43 17.31 -0.54
C GLU A 104 -9.47 17.19 -1.66
N GLU A 105 -10.34 18.18 -1.84
CA GLU A 105 -11.31 18.23 -2.96
C GLU A 105 -12.18 16.97 -3.14
N LYS A 106 -12.47 16.24 -2.05
CA LYS A 106 -13.16 14.92 -2.02
C LYS A 106 -12.33 13.76 -2.55
N GLU A 107 -11.06 13.97 -2.87
CA GLU A 107 -10.11 12.93 -3.18
C GLU A 107 -9.50 12.37 -1.90
N MET A 108 -9.80 11.11 -1.62
CA MET A 108 -9.23 10.36 -0.51
C MET A 108 -8.18 9.39 -1.07
N VAL A 109 -6.92 9.63 -0.73
CA VAL A 109 -5.79 8.91 -1.31
C VAL A 109 -4.82 8.47 -0.23
N LEU A 110 -4.39 7.22 -0.30
CA LEU A 110 -3.41 6.62 0.60
C LEU A 110 -2.13 6.31 -0.19
N VAL A 111 -0.98 6.62 0.41
CA VAL A 111 0.33 6.48 -0.20
C VAL A 111 1.13 5.44 0.57
N TYR A 112 1.54 4.39 -0.12
CA TYR A 112 2.20 3.21 0.44
C TYR A 112 3.54 2.96 -0.23
N GLU A 113 4.43 2.27 0.47
CA GLU A 113 5.57 1.60 -0.17
C GLU A 113 5.05 0.58 -1.18
N LEU A 114 5.59 0.57 -2.41
CA LEU A 114 5.20 -0.40 -3.41
C LEU A 114 5.73 -1.79 -3.01
N MET A 115 4.85 -2.79 -3.09
CA MET A 115 5.26 -4.19 -2.97
C MET A 115 5.65 -4.73 -4.35
N PRO A 116 6.95 -4.91 -4.64
CA PRO A 116 7.42 -5.23 -5.99
C PRO A 116 6.96 -6.62 -6.46
N ASN A 117 6.67 -7.52 -5.53
CA ASN A 117 6.23 -8.88 -5.81
C ASN A 117 4.72 -9.00 -6.02
N GLY A 118 3.95 -7.91 -5.97
CA GLY A 118 2.49 -7.97 -6.10
C GLY A 118 1.80 -8.74 -4.97
N THR A 119 0.60 -9.26 -5.23
CA THR A 119 -0.23 -9.90 -4.21
C THR A 119 -0.01 -11.42 -4.15
N LEU A 120 -0.09 -12.04 -2.97
CA LEU A 120 -0.10 -13.51 -2.84
C LEU A 120 -1.24 -14.13 -3.66
N ALA A 121 -2.38 -13.44 -3.80
CA ALA A 121 -3.47 -13.94 -4.62
C ALA A 121 -3.09 -14.04 -6.12
N ASP A 122 -2.20 -13.17 -6.61
CA ASP A 122 -1.64 -13.30 -7.97
C ASP A 122 -0.71 -14.51 -8.07
N HIS A 123 0.13 -14.74 -7.06
CA HIS A 123 1.03 -15.90 -7.01
C HIS A 123 0.27 -17.22 -6.90
N LEU A 124 -0.82 -17.27 -6.13
CA LEU A 124 -1.61 -18.50 -5.95
C LEU A 124 -2.45 -18.86 -7.18
N ARG A 125 -2.82 -17.87 -8.00
CA ARG A 125 -3.67 -18.11 -9.20
C ARG A 125 -2.86 -18.38 -10.46
N LYS A 126 -1.59 -17.99 -10.51
CA LYS A 126 -0.74 -18.15 -11.70
C LYS A 126 0.03 -19.47 -11.63
N PRO A 127 -0.21 -20.42 -12.56
CA PRO A 127 0.49 -21.71 -12.55
C PRO A 127 2.02 -21.58 -12.73
N ASP A 128 2.48 -20.52 -13.38
CA ASP A 128 3.91 -20.28 -13.65
C ASP A 128 4.68 -19.67 -12.46
N PHE A 129 3.98 -19.21 -11.42
CA PHE A 129 4.55 -18.62 -10.20
C PHE A 129 4.30 -19.53 -9.00
N SER A 130 4.78 -20.78 -9.08
CA SER A 130 4.61 -21.72 -7.98
C SER A 130 5.48 -21.30 -6.79
N LEU A 131 4.82 -20.84 -5.71
CA LEU A 131 5.47 -20.64 -4.42
C LEU A 131 5.86 -22.02 -3.86
N SER A 132 7.12 -22.17 -3.46
CA SER A 132 7.53 -23.36 -2.72
C SER A 132 6.80 -23.44 -1.37
N TRP A 133 6.67 -24.65 -0.83
CA TRP A 133 6.07 -24.85 0.50
C TRP A 133 6.76 -24.01 1.58
N LEU A 134 8.08 -23.88 1.52
CA LEU A 134 8.84 -23.06 2.44
C LEU A 134 8.47 -21.58 2.34
N GLN A 135 8.27 -21.05 1.12
CA GLN A 135 7.81 -19.67 0.91
C GLN A 135 6.39 -19.47 1.44
N LEU A 136 5.47 -20.40 1.17
CA LEU A 136 4.09 -20.34 1.69
C LEU A 136 4.06 -20.34 3.22
N LEU A 137 4.80 -21.24 3.86
CA LEU A 137 4.88 -21.31 5.33
C LEU A 137 5.40 -20.01 5.93
N LYS A 138 6.44 -19.46 5.32
CA LYS A 138 7.03 -18.17 5.63
C LYS A 138 6.01 -17.03 5.52
N ILE A 139 5.21 -17.02 4.45
CA ILE A 139 4.11 -16.07 4.24
C ILE A 139 3.05 -16.20 5.36
N CYS A 140 2.62 -17.43 5.68
CA CYS A 140 1.67 -17.65 6.77
C CYS A 140 2.19 -17.18 8.14
N ILE A 141 3.48 -17.38 8.42
CA ILE A 141 4.09 -16.90 9.67
C ILE A 141 4.13 -15.37 9.70
N GLY A 142 4.52 -14.72 8.60
CA GLY A 142 4.51 -13.25 8.50
C GLY A 142 3.11 -12.67 8.71
N ALA A 143 2.10 -13.29 8.09
CA ALA A 143 0.69 -12.96 8.26
C ALA A 143 0.25 -13.01 9.72
N ALA A 144 0.53 -14.13 10.40
CA ALA A 144 0.17 -14.32 11.80
C ALA A 144 0.82 -13.25 12.70
N LYS A 145 2.11 -12.97 12.50
CA LYS A 145 2.82 -11.91 13.24
C LYS A 145 2.25 -10.51 13.00
N GLY A 146 1.80 -10.21 11.79
CA GLY A 146 1.15 -8.94 11.48
C GLY A 146 -0.23 -8.77 12.14
N LEU A 147 -0.90 -9.87 12.50
CA LEU A 147 -2.20 -9.86 13.18
C LEU A 147 -2.09 -9.84 14.70
N GLU A 148 -0.92 -10.16 15.26
CA GLU A 148 -0.65 -10.16 16.72
C GLU A 148 -0.39 -8.76 17.29
N LEU A 149 -0.59 -7.70 16.49
CA LEU A 149 -0.34 -6.30 16.84
C LEU A 149 -1.37 -5.71 17.80
#